data_AF-A0A315ARK0-F1
#
_entry.id   AF-A0A315ARK0-F1
#
_cell.length_a   1.000
_cell.length_b   1.000
_cell.length_c   1.000
_cell.angle_alpha   90.00
_cell.angle_beta   90.00
_cell.angle_gamma   90.00
#
_symmetry.space_group_name_H-M   'P 1'
#
loop_
_entity.id
_entity.type
_entity.pdbx_description
1 polymer ?
#
loop_
_entity_poly.entity_id
_entity_poly.type
_entity_poly.pdbx_seq_one_letter_code
_entity_poly.pdbx_strand_id
1 'polypeptide(L)'
;MTANAFHNIAQIETSLWEAADQLRANSNLTATEYSMPVLGVIFLRHATNRYQTALQAIEAAQAAGIMPKRPQVKSDFIKRRALMLPEAAHYDAVLDPPGMGAL
;
A
#
# COMPACT_ATOMS: atom_id res chain seq x y z
N MET A 1 -23.04 -15.84 -5.40
CA MET A 1 -23.09 -14.36 -5.37
C MET A 1 -21.72 -13.79 -5.73
N THR A 2 -21.30 -13.88 -7.00
CA THR A 2 -19.93 -13.53 -7.46
C THR A 2 -19.88 -12.42 -8.50
N ALA A 3 -21.01 -12.04 -9.10
CA ALA A 3 -21.06 -11.06 -10.19
C ALA A 3 -20.61 -9.63 -9.77
N ASN A 4 -20.87 -9.23 -8.51
CA ASN A 4 -20.50 -7.91 -8.01
C ASN A 4 -18.99 -7.72 -7.81
N ALA A 5 -18.24 -8.78 -7.49
CA ALA A 5 -16.80 -8.67 -7.29
C ALA A 5 -16.08 -8.38 -8.63
N PHE A 6 -16.50 -9.02 -9.71
CA PHE A 6 -15.94 -8.81 -11.05
C PHE A 6 -16.29 -7.42 -11.63
N HIS A 7 -17.49 -6.90 -11.35
CA HIS A 7 -17.89 -5.55 -11.78
C HIS A 7 -17.04 -4.46 -11.10
N ASN A 8 -16.75 -4.64 -9.80
CA ASN A 8 -15.87 -3.72 -9.06
C ASN A 8 -14.42 -3.80 -9.55
N ILE A 9 -13.92 -4.99 -9.92
CA ILE A 9 -12.58 -5.14 -10.49
C ILE A 9 -12.49 -4.41 -11.84
N ALA A 10 -13.47 -4.60 -12.73
CA ALA A 10 -13.48 -3.91 -14.04
C ALA A 10 -13.51 -2.38 -13.90
N GLN A 11 -14.28 -1.84 -12.95
CA GLN A 11 -14.30 -0.40 -12.66
C GLN A 11 -12.98 0.10 -12.07
N ILE A 12 -12.34 -0.68 -11.19
CA ILE A 12 -11.02 -0.37 -10.65
C ILE A 12 -9.98 -0.40 -11.77
N GLU A 13 -10.03 -1.39 -12.67
CA GLU A 13 -9.15 -1.49 -13.84
C GLU A 13 -9.30 -0.27 -14.77
N THR A 14 -10.54 0.11 -15.12
CA THR A 14 -10.81 1.32 -15.91
C THR A 14 -10.28 2.57 -15.22
N SER A 15 -10.55 2.75 -13.92
CA SER A 15 -10.09 3.92 -13.17
C SER A 15 -8.56 3.99 -13.06
N LEU A 16 -7.90 2.84 -12.86
CA LEU A 16 -6.44 2.74 -12.86
C LEU A 16 -5.84 3.04 -14.23
N TRP A 17 -6.50 2.57 -15.29
CA TRP A 17 -6.09 2.80 -16.67
C TRP A 17 -6.24 4.28 -17.04
N GLU A 18 -7.36 4.91 -16.70
CA GLU A 18 -7.60 6.34 -16.92
C GLU A 18 -6.63 7.22 -16.13
N ALA A 19 -6.39 6.91 -14.85
CA ALA A 19 -5.42 7.66 -14.04
C ALA A 19 -3.99 7.53 -14.61
N ALA A 20 -3.61 6.33 -15.06
CA ALA A 20 -2.34 6.10 -15.72
C ALA A 20 -2.25 6.81 -17.09
N ASP A 21 -3.34 6.84 -17.86
CA ASP A 21 -3.41 7.53 -19.15
C ASP A 21 -3.34 9.05 -19.01
N GLN A 22 -3.97 9.62 -17.97
CA GLN A 22 -3.83 11.04 -17.65
C GLN A 22 -2.40 11.40 -17.25
N LEU A 23 -1.71 10.53 -16.49
CA LEU A 23 -0.28 10.71 -16.18
C LEU A 23 0.58 10.62 -17.44
N ARG A 24 0.27 9.68 -18.36
CA ARG A 24 0.93 9.54 -19.67
C ARG A 24 0.71 10.75 -20.56
N ALA A 25 -0.52 11.26 -20.64
CA ALA A 25 -0.87 12.39 -21.50
C ALA A 25 -0.16 13.70 -21.10
N ASN A 26 0.24 13.81 -19.82
CA ASN A 26 0.92 14.99 -19.27
C ASN A 26 2.44 14.79 -19.07
N SER A 27 2.99 13.64 -19.43
CA SER A 27 4.41 13.31 -19.26
C SER A 27 4.97 12.83 -20.60
N ASN A 28 6.07 13.40 -21.10
CA ASN A 28 6.78 12.91 -22.30
C ASN A 28 7.45 11.52 -22.09
N LEU A 29 6.91 10.68 -21.20
CA LEU A 29 7.46 9.40 -20.77
C LEU A 29 6.85 8.25 -21.57
N THR A 30 7.69 7.29 -21.93
CA THR A 30 7.27 6.06 -22.60
C THR A 30 6.46 5.17 -21.66
N ALA A 31 5.70 4.21 -22.21
CA ALA A 31 4.86 3.31 -21.41
C ALA A 31 5.62 2.53 -20.33
N THR A 32 6.87 2.19 -20.63
CA THR A 32 7.79 1.52 -19.70
C THR A 32 8.15 2.41 -18.51
N GLU A 33 8.36 3.71 -18.74
CA GLU A 33 8.81 4.66 -17.71
C GLU A 33 7.70 5.03 -16.70
N TYR A 34 6.43 5.06 -17.11
CA TYR A 34 5.32 5.32 -16.17
C TYR A 34 4.77 4.06 -15.49
N SER A 35 4.96 2.86 -16.06
CA SER A 35 4.45 1.62 -15.47
C SER A 35 5.04 1.33 -14.08
N MET A 36 6.34 1.57 -13.90
CA MET A 36 7.07 1.35 -12.65
C MET A 36 6.55 2.22 -11.48
N PRO A 37 6.43 3.56 -11.60
CA PRO A 37 5.91 4.38 -10.50
C PRO A 37 4.44 4.07 -10.17
N VAL A 38 3.59 3.82 -11.16
CA VAL A 38 2.19 3.46 -10.93
C VAL A 38 2.07 2.13 -10.17
N LEU A 39 2.78 1.10 -10.63
CA LEU A 39 2.82 -0.20 -9.93
C LEU A 39 3.44 -0.08 -8.53
N GLY A 40 4.45 0.77 -8.37
CA GLY A 40 5.07 1.06 -7.09
C GLY A 40 4.09 1.64 -6.07
N VAL A 41 3.29 2.63 -6.46
CA VAL A 41 2.27 3.25 -5.60
C VAL A 41 1.15 2.27 -5.25
N ILE A 42 0.68 1.47 -6.22
CA ILE A 42 -0.33 0.42 -5.98
C ILE A 42 0.21 -0.62 -5.00
N PHE A 43 1.44 -1.09 -5.23
CA PHE A 43 2.12 -2.02 -4.33
C PHE A 43 2.23 -1.44 -2.92
N LEU A 44 2.63 -0.17 -2.79
CA LEU A 44 2.78 0.48 -1.50
C LEU A 44 1.46 0.61 -0.73
N ARG A 45 0.37 0.96 -1.42
CA ARG A 45 -0.99 0.96 -0.85
C ARG A 45 -1.34 -0.42 -0.31
N HIS A 46 -1.09 -1.47 -1.10
CA HIS A 46 -1.36 -2.84 -0.69
C HIS A 46 -0.50 -3.29 0.50
N ALA A 47 0.80 -3.01 0.46
CA ALA A 47 1.74 -3.32 1.54
C ALA A 47 1.34 -2.61 2.84
N THR A 48 0.95 -1.33 2.75
CA THR A 48 0.50 -0.51 3.90
C THR A 48 -0.74 -1.13 4.53
N ASN A 49 -1.75 -1.50 3.74
CA ASN A 49 -2.96 -2.14 4.25
C ASN A 49 -2.65 -3.45 5.00
N ARG A 50 -1.77 -4.29 4.43
CA ARG A 50 -1.37 -5.56 5.08
C ARG A 50 -0.56 -5.32 6.36
N TYR A 51 0.30 -4.30 6.36
CA TYR A 51 1.04 -3.90 7.55
C TYR A 51 0.09 -3.50 8.68
N GLN A 52 -0.90 -2.64 8.41
CA GLN A 52 -1.87 -2.19 9.42
C GLN A 52 -2.70 -3.35 9.99
N THR A 53 -3.19 -4.25 9.13
CA THR A 53 -3.89 -5.47 9.59
C THR A 53 -2.99 -6.35 10.46
N ALA A 54 -1.72 -6.51 10.10
CA ALA A 54 -0.78 -7.29 10.89
C ALA A 54 -0.45 -6.61 12.22
N LEU A 55 -0.30 -5.29 12.25
CA LEU A 55 -0.06 -4.49 13.44
C LEU A 55 -1.20 -4.67 14.46
N GLN A 56 -2.45 -4.48 14.02
CA GLN A 56 -3.64 -4.69 14.86
C GLN A 56 -3.69 -6.11 15.44
N ALA A 57 -3.37 -7.12 14.62
CA ALA A 57 -3.35 -8.51 15.07
C ALA A 57 -2.20 -8.81 16.05
N ILE A 58 -1.08 -8.10 15.94
CA ILE A 58 0.03 -8.19 16.90
C ILE A 58 -0.37 -7.55 18.23
N GLU A 59 -0.91 -6.35 18.19
CA GLU A 59 -1.36 -5.61 19.38
C GLU A 59 -2.45 -6.36 20.14
N ALA A 60 -3.42 -6.93 19.43
CA ALA A 60 -4.46 -7.78 20.02
C ALA A 60 -3.86 -9.03 20.70
N ALA A 61 -2.89 -9.69 20.06
CA ALA A 61 -2.22 -10.85 20.65
C ALA A 61 -1.38 -10.50 21.89
N GLN A 62 -0.78 -9.30 21.93
CA GLN A 62 -0.07 -8.79 23.10
C GLN A 62 -1.03 -8.41 24.24
N ALA A 63 -2.17 -7.81 23.92
CA ALA A 63 -3.22 -7.49 24.88
C ALA A 63 -3.84 -8.75 25.51
N ALA A 64 -4.05 -9.79 24.70
CA ALA A 64 -4.57 -11.09 25.15
C ALA A 64 -3.53 -11.96 25.90
N GLY A 65 -2.27 -11.52 25.99
CA GLY A 65 -1.19 -12.30 26.65
C GLY A 65 -0.70 -13.51 25.85
N ILE A 66 -1.16 -13.70 24.61
CA ILE A 66 -0.73 -14.77 23.70
C ILE A 66 0.70 -14.51 23.21
N MET A 67 1.07 -13.24 23.09
CA MET A 67 2.39 -12.79 22.66
C MET A 67 3.05 -11.92 23.74
N PRO A 68 4.38 -12.05 23.98
CA PRO A 68 5.07 -11.17 24.91
C PRO A 68 4.94 -9.70 24.48
N LYS A 69 4.74 -8.82 25.47
CA LYS A 69 4.77 -7.35 25.32
C LYS A 69 6.22 -6.91 25.10
N ARG A 70 6.65 -6.96 23.85
CA ARG A 70 7.96 -6.50 23.38
C ARG A 70 7.79 -5.65 22.12
N PRO A 71 8.78 -4.82 21.76
CA PRO A 71 8.77 -4.13 20.47
C PRO A 71 8.59 -5.10 19.31
N GLN A 72 7.81 -4.69 18.31
CA GLN A 72 7.50 -5.52 17.15
C GLN A 72 8.77 -5.73 16.32
N VAL A 73 8.98 -6.96 15.84
CA VAL A 73 10.13 -7.29 14.98
C VAL A 73 9.66 -7.79 13.62
N LYS A 74 10.54 -7.73 12.61
CA LYS A 74 10.24 -8.16 11.23
C LYS A 74 9.57 -9.53 11.14
N SER A 75 9.99 -10.49 11.98
CA SER A 75 9.44 -11.85 11.97
C SER A 75 7.96 -11.92 12.39
N ASP A 76 7.47 -10.97 13.19
CA ASP A 76 6.07 -10.92 13.63
C ASP A 76 5.13 -10.57 12.46
N PHE A 77 5.61 -9.73 11.52
CA PHE A 77 4.92 -9.36 10.29
C PHE A 77 5.01 -10.45 9.22
N ILE A 78 6.18 -11.07 9.04
CA ILE A 78 6.37 -12.16 8.06
C ILE A 78 5.43 -13.33 8.35
N LYS A 79 5.28 -13.73 9.62
CA LYS A 79 4.34 -14.78 10.05
C LYS A 79 2.89 -14.47 9.66
N ARG A 80 2.54 -13.19 9.52
CA ARG A 80 1.22 -12.68 9.13
C ARG A 80 1.14 -12.32 7.65
N ARG A 81 2.13 -12.75 6.85
CA ARG A 81 2.26 -12.43 5.42
C ARG A 81 2.21 -10.92 5.17
N ALA A 82 2.88 -10.14 6.01
CA ALA A 82 3.02 -8.70 5.89
C ALA A 82 4.50 -8.31 5.91
N LEU A 83 4.82 -7.19 5.28
CA LEU A 83 6.13 -6.55 5.37
C LEU A 83 6.11 -5.60 6.56
N MET A 84 7.19 -5.56 7.33
CA MET A 84 7.40 -4.49 8.30
C MET A 84 7.84 -3.25 7.51
N LEU A 85 7.00 -2.23 7.47
CA LEU A 85 7.28 -1.00 6.75
C LEU A 85 7.95 0.02 7.70
N PRO A 86 9.01 0.71 7.26
CA PRO A 86 9.48 1.91 7.95
C PRO A 86 8.49 3.06 7.73
N GLU A 87 8.42 4.01 8.65
CA GLU A 87 7.48 5.15 8.63
C GLU A 87 7.45 5.89 7.29
N ALA A 88 8.63 6.16 6.70
CA ALA A 88 8.76 6.82 5.40
C ALA A 88 8.19 6.03 4.21
N ALA A 89 7.88 4.74 4.37
CA ALA A 89 7.26 3.90 3.35
C ALA A 89 5.76 3.65 3.62
N HIS A 90 5.15 4.37 4.57
CA HIS A 90 3.71 4.37 4.69
C HIS A 90 3.12 5.15 3.51
N TYR A 91 2.04 4.63 2.93
CA TYR A 91 1.39 5.24 1.78
C TYR A 91 1.12 6.74 1.97
N ASP A 92 0.65 7.15 3.14
CA ASP A 92 0.34 8.55 3.44
C ASP A 92 1.61 9.43 3.50
N ALA A 93 2.71 8.91 4.05
CA ALA A 93 4.00 9.61 4.11
C ALA A 93 4.65 9.78 2.72
N VAL A 94 4.32 8.90 1.77
CA VAL A 94 4.79 9.00 0.37
C VAL A 94 3.93 9.97 -0.46
N LEU A 95 2.64 10.11 -0.13
CA LEU A 95 1.77 11.09 -0.78
C LEU A 95 1.95 12.52 -0.27
N ASP A 96 2.31 12.68 1.00
CA ASP A 96 2.63 13.97 1.61
C ASP A 96 4.05 13.94 2.20
N PRO A 97 5.09 13.91 1.35
CA PRO A 97 6.46 13.89 1.86
C PRO A 97 6.77 15.26 2.48
N PRO A 98 7.38 15.31 3.67
CA PRO A 98 7.78 16.57 4.29
C PRO A 98 8.73 17.32 3.35
N GLY A 99 8.25 18.43 2.78
CA GLY A 99 8.98 19.23 1.79
C GLY A 99 8.22 19.56 0.50
N MET A 100 7.06 18.93 0.23
CA MET A 100 6.27 19.17 -0.99
C MET A 100 5.19 20.26 -0.84
N GLY A 101 5.25 21.06 0.23
CA GLY A 101 4.26 22.08 0.59
C GLY A 101 4.83 23.50 0.75
N ALA A 102 6.00 23.79 0.19
CA ALA A 102 6.60 25.12 0.24
C ALA A 102 7.46 25.38 -1.00
N LEU A 103 6.82 25.67 -2.13
CA LEU A 103 7.38 26.48 -3.23
C LEU A 103 6.28 27.37 -3.80
#